data_AF-A0A1W9T2M5-F1
#
_entry.id   AF-A0A1W9T2M5-F1
#
_cell.length_a   1.000
_cell.length_b   1.000
_cell.length_c   1.000
_cell.angle_alpha   90.00
_cell.angle_beta   90.00
_cell.angle_gamma   90.00
#
_symmetry.space_group_name_H-M   'P 1'
#
loop_
_entity.id
_entity.type
_entity.pdbx_description
1 polymer ?
#
loop_
_entity_poly.entity_id
_entity_poly.type
_entity_poly.pdbx_seq_one_letter_code
_entity_poly.pdbx_strand_id
1 'polypeptide(L)'
;MQTYSIHPIVVGTKVFDKGMMTYQHDYGKPYTIPIYCWHSEGGLSVIIETSQGRAVITGFCVIEENFNPPPAIRGMEMDVIPPGTVVNACEAYDILKRVKNMADILIPLHEPRFASVATIP
;
A
#
# COMPACT_ATOMS: atom_id res chain seq x y z
N MET A 1 0.33 4.16 24.57
CA MET A 1 -0.34 4.62 23.34
C MET A 1 0.75 4.84 22.31
N GLN A 2 0.63 4.29 21.10
CA GLN A 2 1.60 4.56 20.03
C GLN A 2 1.22 5.87 19.34
N THR A 3 2.21 6.74 19.15
CA THR A 3 2.06 8.00 18.40
C THR A 3 2.39 7.74 16.94
N TYR A 4 1.51 8.13 16.04
CA TYR A 4 1.71 8.00 14.59
C TYR A 4 1.78 9.39 13.95
N SER A 5 2.67 9.55 12.98
CA SER A 5 2.74 10.75 12.13
C SER A 5 1.84 10.55 10.91
N ILE A 6 1.06 11.58 10.57
CA ILE A 6 0.25 11.61 9.34
C ILE A 6 0.74 12.78 8.49
N HIS A 7 1.18 12.47 7.27
CA HIS A 7 1.80 13.40 6.34
C HIS A 7 0.83 13.74 5.21
N PRO A 8 0.59 15.03 4.94
CA PRO A 8 -0.11 15.46 3.74
C PRO A 8 0.84 15.40 2.53
N ILE A 9 0.39 14.77 1.45
CA ILE A 9 1.05 14.75 0.14
C ILE A 9 0.15 15.53 -0.83
N VAL A 10 0.65 16.65 -1.35
CA VAL A 10 -0.05 17.41 -2.38
C VAL A 10 0.02 16.64 -3.69
N VAL A 11 -1.11 16.11 -4.15
CA VAL A 11 -1.21 15.34 -5.41
C VAL A 11 -1.72 16.18 -6.58
N GLY A 12 -2.12 17.43 -6.31
CA GLY A 12 -2.54 18.37 -7.34
C GLY A 12 -3.15 19.63 -6.77
N THR A 13 -3.60 20.51 -7.66
CA THR A 13 -4.36 21.71 -7.30
C THR A 13 -5.59 21.81 -8.19
N LYS A 14 -6.63 22.46 -7.69
CA LYS A 14 -7.83 22.77 -8.48
C LYS A 14 -8.30 24.18 -8.20
N VAL A 15 -8.65 24.88 -9.27
CA VAL A 15 -9.25 26.21 -9.22
C VAL A 15 -10.77 26.06 -9.21
N PHE A 16 -11.41 26.72 -8.26
CA PHE A 16 -12.85 26.75 -8.09
C PHE A 16 -13.32 28.16 -7.77
N ASP A 17 -14.61 28.41 -7.91
CA ASP A 17 -15.24 29.58 -7.28
C ASP A 17 -15.37 29.35 -5.77
N LYS A 18 -14.95 30.34 -4.96
CA LYS A 18 -14.99 30.27 -3.49
C LYS A 18 -16.39 29.92 -2.97
N GLY A 19 -17.45 30.44 -3.58
CA GLY A 19 -18.83 30.23 -3.17
C GLY A 19 -19.24 28.75 -3.13
N MET A 20 -18.60 27.88 -3.91
CA MET A 20 -18.86 26.44 -3.89
C MET A 20 -18.40 25.75 -2.59
N MET A 21 -17.43 26.34 -1.87
CA MET A 21 -16.90 25.77 -0.62
C MET A 21 -17.43 26.50 0.63
N THR A 22 -17.98 27.70 0.48
CA THR A 22 -18.39 28.57 1.60
C THR A 22 -19.90 28.77 1.68
N TYR A 23 -20.68 27.71 1.46
CA TYR A 23 -22.15 27.74 1.52
C TYR A 23 -22.74 28.92 0.74
N GLN A 24 -22.32 29.07 -0.52
CA GLN A 24 -22.81 30.11 -1.42
C GLN A 24 -22.44 31.57 -1.05
N HIS A 25 -21.59 31.79 -0.06
CA HIS A 25 -21.04 33.11 0.26
C HIS A 25 -19.80 33.42 -0.58
N ASP A 26 -19.56 34.68 -0.96
CA ASP A 26 -18.38 35.13 -1.72
C ASP A 26 -18.21 34.54 -3.15
N TYR A 27 -19.30 34.37 -3.90
CA TYR A 27 -19.21 34.01 -5.33
C TYR A 27 -18.45 35.06 -6.17
N GLY A 28 -17.88 34.61 -7.30
CA GLY A 28 -17.12 35.41 -8.25
C GLY A 28 -15.64 35.55 -7.90
N LYS A 29 -15.19 34.94 -6.79
CA LYS A 29 -13.79 34.95 -6.35
C LYS A 29 -13.13 33.59 -6.67
N PRO A 30 -12.15 33.54 -7.58
CA PRO A 30 -11.41 32.32 -7.82
C PRO A 30 -10.58 31.93 -6.59
N TYR A 31 -10.60 30.65 -6.24
CA TYR A 31 -9.92 30.07 -5.09
C TYR A 31 -9.19 28.79 -5.52
N THR A 32 -7.88 28.73 -5.26
CA THR A 32 -7.06 27.56 -5.58
C THR A 32 -6.90 26.71 -4.34
N ILE A 33 -7.35 25.46 -4.42
CA ILE A 33 -7.17 24.49 -3.33
C ILE A 33 -6.15 23.43 -3.72
N PRO A 34 -5.25 23.03 -2.80
CA PRO A 34 -4.49 21.80 -2.95
C PRO A 34 -5.39 20.59 -2.75
N ILE A 35 -5.12 19.52 -3.48
CA ILE A 35 -5.70 18.19 -3.29
C ILE A 35 -4.65 17.38 -2.53
N TYR A 36 -5.02 16.90 -1.34
CA TYR A 36 -4.14 16.12 -0.49
C TYR A 36 -4.48 14.63 -0.54
N CYS A 37 -3.45 13.78 -0.59
CA CYS A 37 -3.47 12.43 -0.06
C CYS A 37 -2.84 12.46 1.35
N TRP A 38 -3.34 11.67 2.30
CA TRP A 38 -2.75 11.56 3.63
C TRP A 38 -2.11 10.18 3.79
N HIS A 39 -0.89 10.13 4.27
CA HIS A 39 -0.14 8.89 4.48
C HIS A 39 0.52 8.88 5.87
N SER A 40 0.55 7.74 6.54
CA SER A 40 1.35 7.54 7.75
C SER A 40 2.66 6.87 7.40
N GLU A 41 3.70 7.02 8.23
CA GLU A 41 4.90 6.20 8.08
C GLU A 41 4.56 4.70 8.05
N GLY A 42 5.20 3.96 7.14
CA GLY A 42 4.99 2.53 6.93
C GLY A 42 4.05 2.18 5.78
N GLY A 43 3.71 0.89 5.68
CA GLY A 43 2.76 0.38 4.70
C GLY A 43 1.49 -0.14 5.38
N LEU A 44 0.34 0.02 4.71
CA LEU A 44 -0.93 -0.53 5.19
C LEU A 44 -1.26 -1.80 4.42
N SER A 45 -1.19 -2.95 5.07
CA SER A 45 -1.71 -4.20 4.52
C SER A 45 -3.06 -4.53 5.15
N VAL A 46 -3.97 -5.11 4.37
CA VAL A 46 -5.31 -5.50 4.84
C VAL A 46 -5.36 -7.01 5.03
N ILE A 47 -5.81 -7.45 6.19
CA ILE A 47 -6.04 -8.86 6.50
C ILE A 47 -7.54 -9.11 6.44
N ILE A 48 -7.94 -10.11 5.66
CA ILE A 48 -9.33 -10.52 5.47
C ILE A 48 -9.44 -11.99 5.90
N GLU A 49 -10.32 -12.27 6.86
CA GLU A 49 -10.69 -13.64 7.21
C GLU A 49 -11.65 -14.17 6.14
N THR A 50 -11.20 -15.15 5.36
CA THR A 50 -11.96 -15.76 4.27
C THR A 50 -12.43 -17.16 4.62
N SER A 51 -13.24 -17.75 3.74
CA SER A 51 -13.66 -19.15 3.87
C SER A 51 -12.49 -20.15 3.81
N GLN A 52 -11.35 -19.75 3.23
CA GLN A 52 -10.16 -20.57 3.05
C GLN A 52 -8.95 -20.11 3.88
N GLY A 53 -9.17 -19.25 4.87
CA GLY A 53 -8.14 -18.74 5.78
C GLY A 53 -7.87 -17.24 5.62
N ARG A 54 -6.72 -16.78 6.11
CA ARG A 54 -6.36 -15.37 6.11
C ARG A 54 -5.80 -14.94 4.77
N ALA A 55 -6.55 -14.12 4.06
CA ALA A 55 -6.04 -13.40 2.90
C ALA A 55 -5.37 -12.09 3.33
N VAL A 56 -4.15 -11.86 2.85
CA VAL A 56 -3.41 -10.63 3.13
C VAL A 56 -3.13 -9.89 1.83
N ILE A 57 -3.73 -8.71 1.71
CA ILE A 57 -3.48 -7.76 0.63
C ILE A 57 -2.33 -6.86 1.06
N THR A 58 -1.20 -6.97 0.36
CA THR A 58 0.00 -6.20 0.71
C THR A 58 -0.16 -4.72 0.33
N GLY A 59 0.27 -3.82 1.20
CA GLY A 59 0.28 -2.37 0.95
C GLY A 59 1.56 -1.82 0.33
N PHE A 60 2.48 -2.67 -0.13
CA PHE A 60 3.80 -2.29 -0.61
C PHE A 60 4.12 -3.00 -1.93
N CYS A 61 5.07 -2.45 -2.69
CA CYS A 61 5.30 -2.83 -4.09
C CYS A 61 6.00 -4.19 -4.24
N VAL A 62 5.25 -5.28 -4.21
CA VAL A 62 5.77 -6.66 -4.32
C VAL A 62 4.97 -7.53 -5.29
N ILE A 63 5.62 -8.59 -5.76
CA ILE A 63 5.06 -9.69 -6.57
C ILE A 63 5.24 -11.03 -5.84
N GLU A 64 4.71 -12.12 -6.40
CA GLU A 64 4.83 -13.47 -5.83
C GLU A 64 6.29 -13.88 -5.61
N GLU A 65 7.19 -13.56 -6.56
CA GLU A 65 8.62 -13.90 -6.47
C GLU A 65 9.32 -13.25 -5.26
N ASN A 66 8.84 -12.10 -4.78
CA ASN A 66 9.37 -11.50 -3.55
C ASN A 66 9.10 -12.39 -2.33
N PHE A 67 7.95 -13.05 -2.28
CA PHE A 67 7.61 -13.97 -1.19
C PHE A 67 8.16 -15.38 -1.44
N ASN A 68 8.30 -15.77 -2.70
CA ASN A 68 8.73 -17.09 -3.13
C ASN A 68 9.93 -16.98 -4.07
N PRO A 69 11.13 -16.65 -3.55
CA PRO A 69 12.32 -16.39 -4.37
C PRO A 69 12.70 -17.59 -5.24
N PRO A 70 13.40 -17.41 -6.37
CA PRO A 70 13.91 -18.53 -7.16
C PRO A 70 14.98 -19.32 -6.38
N PRO A 71 15.24 -20.60 -6.72
CA PRO A 71 16.17 -21.46 -5.97
C PRO A 71 17.58 -20.88 -5.77
N ALA A 72 18.08 -20.13 -6.76
CA ALA A 72 19.38 -19.47 -6.65
C ALA A 72 19.44 -18.48 -5.48
N ILE A 73 18.36 -17.73 -5.25
CA ILE A 73 18.26 -16.76 -4.16
C ILE A 73 18.02 -17.46 -2.81
N ARG A 74 17.21 -18.53 -2.79
CA ARG A 74 17.07 -19.36 -1.58
C ARG A 74 18.38 -20.03 -1.18
N GLY A 75 19.21 -20.41 -2.16
CA GLY A 75 20.56 -20.94 -1.93
C GLY A 75 21.52 -19.93 -1.29
N MET A 76 21.17 -18.64 -1.31
CA MET A 76 21.84 -17.56 -0.56
C MET A 76 21.22 -17.34 0.83
N GLU A 77 20.41 -18.29 1.31
CA GLU A 77 19.69 -18.23 2.59
C GLU A 77 18.69 -17.08 2.71
N MET A 78 18.20 -16.57 1.57
CA MET A 78 17.15 -15.55 1.53
C MET A 78 15.76 -16.21 1.43
N ASP A 79 14.95 -16.03 2.47
CA ASP A 79 13.57 -16.54 2.55
C ASP A 79 12.59 -15.73 1.68
N VAL A 80 12.90 -14.45 1.46
CA VAL A 80 12.13 -13.44 0.72
C VAL A 80 13.10 -12.45 0.04
N ILE A 81 12.63 -11.72 -0.97
CA ILE A 81 13.37 -10.64 -1.63
C ILE A 81 12.70 -9.31 -1.29
N PRO A 82 13.36 -8.37 -0.58
CA PRO A 82 12.83 -7.04 -0.35
C PRO A 82 12.50 -6.32 -1.67
N PRO A 83 11.47 -5.46 -1.71
CA PRO A 83 11.14 -4.71 -2.90
C PRO A 83 12.27 -3.75 -3.30
N GLY A 84 12.28 -3.29 -4.56
CA GLY A 84 13.36 -2.43 -5.07
C GLY A 84 13.33 -0.99 -4.51
N THR A 85 12.15 -0.51 -4.13
CA THR A 85 11.96 0.84 -3.56
C THR A 85 11.69 0.75 -2.07
N VAL A 86 12.73 0.93 -1.25
CA VAL A 86 12.67 0.83 0.22
C VAL A 86 13.36 2.01 0.88
N VAL A 87 12.91 2.37 2.07
CA VAL A 87 13.67 3.23 2.98
C VAL A 87 14.71 2.41 3.76
N ASN A 88 14.34 1.18 4.17
CA ASN A 88 15.20 0.25 4.90
C ASN A 88 15.01 -1.19 4.39
N ALA A 89 16.06 -1.79 3.83
CA ALA A 89 15.99 -3.12 3.23
C ALA A 89 15.86 -4.25 4.26
N CYS A 90 16.51 -4.13 5.42
CA CYS A 90 16.43 -5.12 6.48
C CYS A 90 15.03 -5.14 7.11
N GLU A 91 14.47 -3.96 7.39
CA GLU A 91 13.12 -3.86 7.91
C GLU A 91 12.09 -4.36 6.89
N ALA A 92 12.28 -4.03 5.61
CA ALA A 92 11.43 -4.58 4.55
C ALA A 92 11.50 -6.11 4.50
N TYR A 93 12.68 -6.72 4.63
CA TYR A 93 12.84 -8.17 4.71
C TYR A 93 12.01 -8.77 5.86
N ASP A 94 12.11 -8.18 7.05
CA ASP A 94 11.36 -8.64 8.23
C ASP A 94 9.84 -8.49 8.06
N ILE A 95 9.39 -7.39 7.45
CA ILE A 95 7.98 -7.16 7.10
C ILE A 95 7.50 -8.24 6.13
N LEU A 96 8.26 -8.55 5.07
CA LEU A 96 7.89 -9.58 4.10
C LEU A 96 7.80 -10.95 4.77
N LYS A 97 8.77 -11.33 5.61
CA LYS A 97 8.72 -12.60 6.36
C LYS A 97 7.49 -12.65 7.27
N ARG A 98 7.20 -11.56 7.98
CA ARG A 98 6.02 -11.47 8.85
C ARG A 98 4.73 -11.65 8.05
N VAL A 99 4.59 -10.96 6.91
CA VAL A 99 3.42 -11.06 6.03
C VAL A 99 3.29 -12.48 5.44
N LYS A 100 4.40 -13.06 4.98
CA LYS A 100 4.43 -14.45 4.47
C LYS A 100 3.95 -15.46 5.50
N ASN A 101 4.35 -15.30 6.76
CA ASN A 101 4.02 -16.25 7.82
C ASN A 101 2.60 -16.09 8.37
N MET A 102 1.96 -14.92 8.22
CA MET A 102 0.60 -14.68 8.71
C MET A 102 -0.50 -14.97 7.70
N ALA A 103 -0.15 -15.06 6.41
CA ALA A 103 -1.09 -15.18 5.31
C ALA A 103 -1.23 -16.64 4.88
N ASP A 104 -2.45 -17.16 4.90
CA ASP A 104 -2.80 -18.41 4.20
C ASP A 104 -2.93 -18.16 2.69
N ILE A 105 -3.40 -16.96 2.33
CA ILE A 105 -3.56 -16.49 0.95
C ILE A 105 -2.82 -15.16 0.81
N LEU A 106 -1.72 -15.15 0.05
CA LEU A 106 -1.00 -13.91 -0.28
C LEU A 106 -1.59 -13.26 -1.52
N ILE A 107 -1.84 -11.95 -1.41
CA ILE A 107 -2.28 -11.09 -2.51
C ILE A 107 -1.25 -9.96 -2.66
N PRO A 108 -0.12 -10.21 -3.36
CA PRO A 108 0.87 -9.16 -3.61
C PRO A 108 0.30 -8.08 -4.53
N LEU A 109 0.59 -6.81 -4.21
CA LEU A 109 0.01 -5.62 -4.84
C LEU A 109 0.19 -5.58 -6.37
N HIS A 110 1.32 -6.09 -6.85
CA HIS A 110 1.68 -6.05 -8.27
C HIS A 110 1.68 -7.43 -8.93
N GLU A 111 1.08 -8.43 -8.31
CA GLU A 111 1.09 -9.78 -8.86
C GLU A 111 0.15 -9.88 -10.09
N PRO A 112 0.69 -10.08 -11.32
CA PRO A 112 -0.10 -10.00 -12.55
C PRO A 112 -1.23 -11.02 -12.65
N ARG A 113 -1.10 -12.18 -11.97
CA ARG A 113 -2.11 -13.25 -12.05
C ARG A 113 -3.50 -12.81 -11.59
N PHE A 114 -3.60 -11.78 -10.75
CA PHE A 114 -4.88 -11.26 -10.28
C PHE A 114 -5.63 -10.41 -11.31
N ALA A 115 -4.96 -9.93 -12.37
CA ALA A 115 -5.63 -9.17 -13.43
C ALA A 115 -6.69 -9.99 -14.18
N SER A 116 -6.58 -11.32 -14.14
CA SER A 116 -7.51 -12.26 -14.78
C SER A 116 -8.47 -12.97 -13.81
N VAL A 117 -8.54 -12.54 -12.56
CA VAL A 117 -9.34 -13.20 -11.51
C VAL A 117 -10.49 -12.30 -11.07
N ALA A 118 -11.71 -12.83 -11.09
CA ALA A 118 -12.90 -12.07 -10.67
C ALA A 118 -13.05 -12.00 -9.15
N THR A 119 -12.71 -13.07 -8.43
CA THR A 119 -12.90 -13.17 -6.97
C THR A 119 -11.89 -14.14 -6.37
N ILE A 120 -11.45 -13.84 -5.15
CA ILE A 120 -10.62 -14.69 -4.29
C ILE A 120 -11.53 -15.21 -3.16
N PRO A 121 -11.35 -16.46 -2.67
CA PRO A 121 -12.26 -17.12 -1.71
C PRO A 121 -12.52 -16.39 -0.39
#